data_AF-A0A9D2TU19-F1
#
_entry.id   AF-A0A9D2TU19-F1
#
_cell.length_a   1.000
_cell.length_b   1.000
_cell.length_c   1.000
_cell.angle_alpha   90.00
_cell.angle_beta   90.00
_cell.angle_gamma   90.00
#
_symmetry.space_group_name_H-M   'P 1'
#
loop_
_entity.id
_entity.type
_entity.pdbx_description
1 polymer ?
#
loop_
_entity_poly.entity_id
_entity_poly.type
_entity_poly.pdbx_seq_one_letter_code
_entity_poly.pdbx_strand_id
1 'polypeptide(L)'
;MNHKRKKRNLFLLLLTAVLLFQPLTGLTVRAEGGQNGAASQSAQEAADAAQAQADALMAAHLAAWQQAQAEYAAQLAAYQQALAQQQAEAAAQAVARQQALMEQQAQAAAQQAAEEPTVAAPVTSFAGKTVSILGDSISTYQGWIPEGYACFYPDPDNDIKDVTQTWWMQVIQNTGMQLLVNGSWSASAVCGDSRAENSSAGCSSRRIVDLMGNTGMVPDVILVYMGANDFFNSIPLGTFSGTAVQRTDHYIWDFTEGYELMLQKLQAVYPTSRIYCMTLIEANSSDHPRVNANGNTIEDYNNRIKQVAAAHGISVIDVHDCGMEVYELSRFTSDGTHPNREGAARMAAYVTNALLMGG
;
A
#
# COMPACT_ATOMS: atom_id res chain seq x y z
N MET A 1 17.90 19.92 26.78
CA MET A 1 17.71 21.37 27.09
C MET A 1 17.92 22.30 25.87
N ASN A 2 17.62 21.88 24.63
CA ASN A 2 18.15 22.60 23.44
C ASN A 2 17.17 22.86 22.26
N HIS A 3 15.86 22.55 22.39
CA HIS A 3 14.88 22.90 21.36
C HIS A 3 14.11 24.20 21.62
N LYS A 4 13.90 24.57 22.89
CA LYS A 4 13.22 25.84 23.25
C LYS A 4 14.09 27.09 22.99
N ARG A 5 15.42 26.97 23.03
CA ARG A 5 16.35 28.09 22.73
C ARG A 5 16.48 28.39 21.24
N LYS A 6 16.43 27.38 20.35
CA LYS A 6 16.50 27.58 18.89
C LYS A 6 15.24 28.25 18.32
N LYS A 7 14.04 27.91 18.81
CA LYS A 7 12.79 28.56 18.38
C LYS A 7 12.69 30.04 18.81
N ARG A 8 13.30 30.42 19.94
CA ARG A 8 13.33 31.81 20.43
C ARG A 8 14.23 32.73 19.61
N ASN A 9 15.30 32.22 19.01
CA ASN A 9 16.18 33.02 18.15
C ASN A 9 15.61 33.22 16.74
N LEU A 10 14.85 32.25 16.22
CA LEU A 10 14.22 32.37 14.91
C LEU A 10 13.02 33.34 14.92
N PHE A 11 12.29 33.42 16.03
CA PHE A 11 11.18 34.37 16.19
C PHE A 11 11.64 35.82 16.43
N LEU A 12 12.85 36.02 16.97
CA LEU A 12 13.42 37.35 17.21
C LEU A 12 13.98 37.99 15.92
N LEU A 13 14.45 37.18 14.96
CA LEU A 13 14.95 37.64 13.66
C LEU A 13 13.83 38.09 12.70
N LEU A 14 12.62 37.54 12.87
CA LEU A 14 11.44 37.95 12.09
C LEU A 14 10.81 39.26 12.60
N LEU A 15 11.06 39.66 13.85
CA LEU A 15 10.51 40.91 14.41
C LEU A 15 11.35 42.16 14.11
N THR A 16 12.66 42.03 13.83
CA THR A 16 13.52 43.18 13.52
C THR A 16 13.38 43.70 12.08
N ALA A 17 12.74 42.96 11.19
CA ALA A 17 12.53 43.37 9.80
C ALA A 17 11.23 44.18 9.55
N VAL A 18 10.32 44.27 10.54
CA VAL A 18 8.99 44.86 10.36
C VAL A 18 8.86 46.29 10.94
N LEU A 19 9.89 46.83 11.61
CA LEU A 19 9.79 48.10 12.34
C LEU A 19 10.59 49.31 11.78
N LEU A 20 11.06 49.28 10.53
CA LEU A 20 11.77 50.45 9.94
C LEU A 20 11.16 51.06 8.67
N PHE A 21 9.94 50.68 8.29
CA PHE A 21 9.24 51.34 7.18
C PHE A 21 7.87 51.86 7.62
N GLN A 22 7.85 53.10 8.12
CA GLN A 22 6.69 53.99 8.00
C GLN A 22 6.99 54.94 6.83
N PRO A 23 6.12 55.06 5.81
CA PRO A 23 6.32 56.03 4.75
C PRO A 23 5.98 57.43 5.30
N LEU A 24 6.97 58.33 5.34
CA LEU A 24 6.73 59.76 5.55
C LEU A 24 6.12 60.35 4.27
N THR A 25 4.82 60.16 4.09
CA THR A 25 4.04 60.91 3.12
C THR A 25 3.86 62.35 3.59
N GLY A 26 4.42 63.29 2.84
CA GLY A 26 3.89 64.64 2.69
C GLY A 26 4.37 65.68 3.69
N LEU A 27 5.40 66.44 3.29
CA LEU A 27 5.58 67.84 3.69
C LEU A 27 6.06 68.62 2.46
N THR A 28 5.10 69.12 1.68
CA THR A 28 5.32 70.16 0.69
C THR A 28 5.69 71.46 1.41
N VAL A 29 6.98 71.78 1.47
CA VAL A 29 7.42 73.13 1.85
C VAL A 29 7.37 74.01 0.62
N ARG A 30 6.36 74.90 0.59
CA ARG A 30 6.31 76.06 -0.30
C ARG A 30 7.37 77.05 0.20
N ALA A 31 8.41 77.31 -0.59
CA ALA A 31 9.33 78.41 -0.32
C ALA A 31 9.12 79.50 -1.38
N GLU A 32 8.48 80.59 -0.96
CA GLU A 32 8.49 81.86 -1.68
C GLU A 32 9.89 82.49 -1.57
N GLY A 33 10.38 83.03 -2.70
CA GLY A 33 11.27 84.19 -2.82
C GLY A 33 12.53 84.28 -1.95
N GLY A 34 13.71 84.20 -2.60
CA GLY A 34 14.93 84.78 -2.04
C GLY A 34 16.21 84.15 -2.60
N GLN A 35 17.05 84.99 -3.20
CA GLN A 35 18.35 84.64 -3.77
C GLN A 35 19.22 83.80 -2.80
N ASN A 36 19.66 82.60 -3.24
CA ASN A 36 20.97 81.99 -2.94
C ASN A 36 21.07 80.57 -3.56
N GLY A 37 21.50 80.50 -4.83
CA GLY A 37 21.64 79.23 -5.59
C GLY A 37 22.65 78.21 -5.02
N ALA A 38 23.52 78.63 -4.08
CA ALA A 38 24.49 77.75 -3.44
C ALA A 38 23.89 76.92 -2.28
N ALA A 39 22.83 77.39 -1.62
CA ALA A 39 22.21 76.69 -0.49
C ALA A 39 21.21 75.60 -0.93
N SER A 40 20.62 75.73 -2.13
CA SER A 40 19.74 74.71 -2.71
C SER A 40 20.52 73.57 -3.36
N GLN A 41 21.70 73.85 -3.95
CA GLN A 41 22.61 72.81 -4.47
C GLN A 41 23.20 71.95 -3.36
N SER A 42 23.65 72.55 -2.25
CA SER A 42 24.21 71.79 -1.12
C SER A 42 23.17 70.93 -0.39
N ALA A 43 21.91 71.36 -0.33
CA ALA A 43 20.81 70.56 0.20
C ALA A 43 20.45 69.36 -0.70
N GLN A 44 20.51 69.53 -2.03
CA GLN A 44 20.28 68.46 -2.99
C GLN A 44 21.41 67.43 -2.97
N GLU A 45 22.67 67.87 -2.93
CA GLU A 45 23.84 66.99 -2.83
C GLU A 45 23.83 66.15 -1.53
N ALA A 46 23.39 66.74 -0.42
CA ALA A 46 23.22 66.02 0.85
C ALA A 46 22.10 64.98 0.78
N ALA A 47 21.00 65.28 0.08
CA ALA A 47 19.90 64.33 -0.14
C ALA A 47 20.33 63.16 -1.05
N ASP A 48 21.05 63.45 -2.14
CA ASP A 48 21.56 62.44 -3.07
C ASP A 48 22.60 61.53 -2.39
N ALA A 49 23.47 62.10 -1.54
CA ALA A 49 24.42 61.32 -0.74
C ALA A 49 23.72 60.42 0.29
N ALA A 50 22.65 60.90 0.94
CA ALA A 50 21.87 60.10 1.87
C ALA A 50 21.13 58.96 1.15
N GLN A 51 20.59 59.20 -0.05
CA GLN A 51 19.95 58.17 -0.87
C GLN A 51 20.97 57.11 -1.33
N ALA A 52 22.14 57.52 -1.81
CA ALA A 52 23.20 56.59 -2.20
C ALA A 52 23.67 55.71 -1.02
N GLN A 53 23.74 56.28 0.18
CA GLN A 53 24.06 55.52 1.39
C GLN A 53 22.96 54.53 1.78
N ALA A 54 21.68 54.92 1.63
CA ALA A 54 20.55 54.03 1.86
C ALA A 54 20.51 52.85 0.86
N ASP A 55 20.78 53.12 -0.42
CA ASP A 55 20.84 52.10 -1.47
C ASP A 55 22.00 51.13 -1.24
N ALA A 56 23.17 51.62 -0.83
CA ALA A 56 24.32 50.79 -0.48
C ALA A 56 24.04 49.88 0.73
N LEU A 57 23.33 50.39 1.76
CA LEU A 57 22.92 49.58 2.91
C LEU A 57 21.89 48.51 2.51
N MET A 58 20.94 48.83 1.64
CA MET A 58 19.96 47.87 1.14
C MET A 58 20.63 46.77 0.30
N ALA A 59 21.57 47.13 -0.57
CA ALA A 59 22.33 46.18 -1.37
C ALA A 59 23.19 45.24 -0.50
N ALA A 60 23.85 45.79 0.52
CA ALA A 60 24.61 44.99 1.49
C ALA A 60 23.70 44.03 2.28
N HIS A 61 22.50 44.48 2.65
CA HIS A 61 21.53 43.65 3.35
C HIS A 61 21.01 42.51 2.46
N LEU A 62 20.71 42.78 1.18
CA LEU A 62 20.26 41.78 0.23
C LEU A 62 21.35 40.73 -0.04
N ALA A 63 22.61 41.14 -0.19
CA ALA A 63 23.73 40.23 -0.38
C ALA A 63 23.93 39.32 0.84
N ALA A 64 23.86 39.87 2.06
CA ALA A 64 23.94 39.09 3.29
C ALA A 64 22.79 38.09 3.42
N TRP A 65 21.58 38.47 3.01
CA TRP A 65 20.42 37.58 3.01
C TRP A 65 20.54 36.44 2.00
N GLN A 66 21.01 36.72 0.79
CA GLN A 66 21.27 35.70 -0.23
C GLN A 66 22.35 34.70 0.21
N GLN A 67 23.42 35.19 0.84
CA GLN A 67 24.46 34.32 1.39
C GLN A 67 23.92 33.42 2.51
N ALA A 68 23.12 33.98 3.43
CA ALA A 68 22.49 33.19 4.49
C ALA A 68 21.53 32.12 3.94
N GLN A 69 20.81 32.41 2.86
CA GLN A 69 19.98 31.41 2.18
C GLN A 69 20.81 30.28 1.55
N ALA A 70 21.91 30.61 0.89
CA ALA A 70 22.80 29.62 0.29
C ALA A 70 23.42 28.71 1.36
N GLU A 71 23.86 29.27 2.48
CA GLU A 71 24.40 28.50 3.61
C GLU A 71 23.34 27.59 4.25
N TYR A 72 22.11 28.07 4.40
CA TYR A 72 21.00 27.26 4.90
C TYR A 72 20.64 26.11 3.93
N ALA A 73 20.60 26.38 2.62
CA ALA A 73 20.35 25.36 1.61
C ALA A 73 21.46 24.29 1.61
N ALA A 74 22.72 24.68 1.75
CA ALA A 74 23.84 23.76 1.86
C ALA A 74 23.75 22.88 3.12
N GLN A 75 23.41 23.47 4.28
CA GLN A 75 23.19 22.70 5.51
C GLN A 75 22.02 21.71 5.38
N LEU A 76 20.93 22.11 4.74
CA LEU A 76 19.78 21.26 4.52
C LEU A 76 20.13 20.07 3.60
N ALA A 77 20.87 20.32 2.52
CA ALA A 77 21.33 19.26 1.62
C ALA A 77 22.27 18.27 2.33
N ALA A 78 23.22 18.76 3.13
CA ALA A 78 24.11 17.90 3.92
C ALA A 78 23.34 17.05 4.93
N TYR A 79 22.33 17.63 5.59
CA TYR A 79 21.46 16.90 6.52
C TYR A 79 20.65 15.81 5.82
N GLN A 80 20.05 16.11 4.67
CA GLN A 80 19.30 15.14 3.87
C GLN A 80 20.20 13.99 3.39
N GLN A 81 21.42 14.28 2.96
CA GLN A 81 22.38 13.26 2.54
C GLN A 81 22.78 12.34 3.70
N ALA A 82 23.06 12.89 4.88
CA ALA A 82 23.37 12.10 6.06
C ALA A 82 22.20 11.20 6.49
N LEU A 83 20.97 11.70 6.41
CA LEU A 83 19.77 10.90 6.69
C LEU A 83 19.61 9.75 5.69
N ALA A 84 19.80 10.01 4.39
CA ALA A 84 19.73 8.99 3.35
C ALA A 84 20.81 7.89 3.54
N GLN A 85 22.04 8.27 3.91
CA GLN A 85 23.10 7.32 4.25
C GLN A 85 22.72 6.45 5.46
N GLN A 86 22.21 7.06 6.53
CA GLN A 86 21.77 6.33 7.71
C GLN A 86 20.64 5.33 7.40
N GLN A 87 19.69 5.72 6.54
CA GLN A 87 18.60 4.83 6.10
C GLN A 87 19.12 3.68 5.24
N ALA A 88 20.05 3.95 4.32
CA ALA A 88 20.67 2.91 3.49
C ALA A 88 21.46 1.89 4.34
N GLU A 89 22.22 2.36 5.34
CA GLU A 89 22.94 1.49 6.28
C GLU A 89 21.98 0.63 7.12
N ALA A 90 20.89 1.23 7.62
CA ALA A 90 19.88 0.49 8.38
C ALA A 90 19.18 -0.58 7.53
N ALA A 91 18.88 -0.27 6.26
CA ALA A 91 18.32 -1.22 5.31
C ALA A 91 19.30 -2.37 5.01
N ALA A 92 20.57 -2.07 4.76
CA ALA A 92 21.59 -3.10 4.55
C ALA A 92 21.75 -4.02 5.76
N GLN A 93 21.72 -3.46 6.99
CA GLN A 93 21.75 -4.26 8.22
C GLN A 93 20.50 -5.11 8.41
N ALA A 94 19.31 -4.62 7.99
CA ALA A 94 18.08 -5.40 8.04
C ALA A 94 18.14 -6.61 7.09
N VAL A 95 18.61 -6.40 5.84
CA VAL A 95 18.82 -7.48 4.86
C VAL A 95 19.81 -8.52 5.39
N ALA A 96 20.95 -8.08 5.95
CA ALA A 96 21.94 -8.98 6.52
C ALA A 96 21.37 -9.81 7.70
N ARG A 97 20.56 -9.19 8.57
CA ARG A 97 19.87 -9.91 9.66
C ARG A 97 18.86 -10.92 9.14
N GLN A 98 18.11 -10.58 8.10
CA GLN A 98 17.14 -11.47 7.48
C GLN A 98 17.83 -12.67 6.81
N GLN A 99 18.93 -12.46 6.10
CA GLN A 99 19.75 -13.53 5.52
C GLN A 99 20.28 -14.46 6.62
N ALA A 100 20.82 -13.92 7.72
CA ALA A 100 21.30 -14.74 8.83
C ALA A 100 20.17 -15.55 9.51
N LEU A 101 18.97 -14.97 9.65
CA LEU A 101 17.78 -15.66 10.14
C LEU A 101 17.35 -16.80 9.19
N MET A 102 17.35 -16.55 7.87
CA MET A 102 17.05 -17.57 6.87
C MET A 102 18.07 -18.71 6.89
N GLU A 103 19.37 -18.41 7.03
CA GLU A 103 20.41 -19.43 7.18
C GLU A 103 20.22 -20.26 8.46
N GLN A 104 19.90 -19.63 9.58
CA GLN A 104 19.59 -20.33 10.83
C GLN A 104 18.35 -21.21 10.72
N GLN A 105 17.29 -20.72 10.08
CA GLN A 105 16.07 -21.49 9.83
C GLN A 105 16.33 -22.66 8.87
N ALA A 106 17.12 -22.47 7.82
CA ALA A 106 17.51 -23.54 6.90
C ALA A 106 18.34 -24.63 7.61
N GLN A 107 19.25 -24.24 8.50
CA GLN A 107 20.02 -25.19 9.32
C GLN A 107 19.14 -25.93 10.33
N ALA A 108 18.20 -25.24 11.00
CA ALA A 108 17.25 -25.86 11.92
C ALA A 108 16.29 -26.81 11.20
N ALA A 109 15.79 -26.44 10.02
CA ALA A 109 14.95 -27.28 9.18
C ALA A 109 15.71 -28.52 8.68
N ALA A 110 16.98 -28.40 8.30
CA ALA A 110 17.82 -29.53 7.91
C ALA A 110 18.08 -30.50 9.07
N GLN A 111 18.19 -30.00 10.31
CA GLN A 111 18.33 -30.82 11.51
C GLN A 111 17.01 -31.52 11.87
N GLN A 112 15.87 -30.84 11.80
CA GLN A 112 14.54 -31.45 12.00
C GLN A 112 14.21 -32.51 10.93
N ALA A 113 14.55 -32.26 9.66
CA ALA A 113 14.35 -33.23 8.58
C ALA A 113 15.23 -34.48 8.71
N ALA A 114 16.32 -34.43 9.49
CA ALA A 114 17.16 -35.58 9.79
C ALA A 114 16.65 -36.42 10.98
N GLU A 115 15.72 -35.89 11.79
CA GLU A 115 15.19 -36.55 12.99
C GLU A 115 13.74 -37.05 12.84
N GLU A 116 12.96 -36.56 11.85
CA GLU A 116 11.61 -37.07 11.57
C GLU A 116 11.59 -38.28 10.62
N PRO A 117 10.79 -39.33 10.88
CA PRO A 117 10.51 -40.35 9.88
C PRO A 117 9.76 -39.68 8.71
N THR A 118 10.27 -39.83 7.49
CA THR A 118 9.69 -39.27 6.28
C THR A 118 8.27 -39.81 6.06
N VAL A 119 7.26 -39.10 6.54
CA VAL A 119 5.89 -39.26 6.04
C VAL A 119 5.88 -38.60 4.67
N ALA A 120 5.89 -39.41 3.61
CA ALA A 120 5.85 -38.92 2.25
C ALA A 120 4.65 -37.96 2.09
N ALA A 121 4.91 -36.75 1.57
CA ALA A 121 3.86 -35.81 1.21
C ALA A 121 2.80 -36.52 0.34
N PRO A 122 1.50 -36.23 0.52
CA PRO A 122 0.46 -36.87 -0.28
C PRO A 122 0.75 -36.67 -1.77
N VAL A 123 0.78 -37.76 -2.54
CA VAL A 123 0.97 -37.73 -4.00
C VAL A 123 -0.34 -37.23 -4.62
N THR A 124 -0.51 -35.91 -4.68
CA THR A 124 -1.64 -35.28 -5.37
C THR A 124 -1.25 -34.85 -6.79
N SER A 125 -2.23 -34.52 -7.63
CA SER A 125 -2.00 -33.94 -8.97
C SER A 125 -1.29 -32.58 -8.93
N PHE A 126 -1.26 -31.92 -7.77
CA PHE A 126 -0.60 -30.64 -7.55
C PHE A 126 0.72 -30.77 -6.80
N ALA A 127 1.15 -31.98 -6.43
CA ALA A 127 2.41 -32.18 -5.72
C ALA A 127 3.60 -31.61 -6.51
N GLY A 128 4.38 -30.74 -5.88
CA GLY A 128 5.53 -30.06 -6.49
C GLY A 128 5.19 -28.88 -7.40
N LYS A 129 3.91 -28.58 -7.63
CA LYS A 129 3.47 -27.41 -8.39
C LYS A 129 3.62 -26.13 -7.58
N THR A 130 3.92 -25.03 -8.26
CA THR A 130 4.03 -23.70 -7.64
C THR A 130 2.67 -23.01 -7.58
N VAL A 131 2.40 -22.30 -6.50
CA VAL A 131 1.18 -21.51 -6.34
C VAL A 131 1.47 -20.10 -5.85
N SER A 132 0.84 -19.12 -6.48
CA SER A 132 0.77 -17.74 -5.99
C SER A 132 -0.64 -17.38 -5.57
N ILE A 133 -0.75 -16.48 -4.59
CA ILE A 133 -2.04 -16.03 -4.04
C ILE A 133 -2.16 -14.53 -4.31
N LEU A 134 -3.26 -14.12 -4.94
CA LEU A 134 -3.68 -12.72 -5.02
C LEU A 134 -4.84 -12.53 -4.04
N GLY A 135 -4.57 -11.93 -2.88
CA GLY A 135 -5.57 -11.83 -1.82
C GLY A 135 -5.58 -10.52 -1.03
N ASP A 136 -6.52 -10.40 -0.11
CA ASP A 136 -6.60 -9.29 0.83
C ASP A 136 -6.13 -9.69 2.24
N SER A 137 -6.60 -9.01 3.28
CA SER A 137 -6.24 -9.26 4.68
C SER A 137 -6.43 -10.72 5.10
N ILE A 138 -7.46 -11.40 4.60
CA ILE A 138 -7.79 -12.79 4.97
C ILE A 138 -6.69 -13.76 4.56
N SER A 139 -5.89 -13.39 3.56
CA SER A 139 -4.81 -14.22 3.01
C SER A 139 -3.42 -13.78 3.45
N THR A 140 -3.29 -12.81 4.36
CA THR A 140 -1.99 -12.33 4.82
C THR A 140 -1.38 -13.19 5.93
N TYR A 141 -0.07 -13.14 6.09
CA TYR A 141 0.62 -13.47 7.35
C TYR A 141 1.99 -12.77 7.38
N GLN A 142 2.38 -12.25 8.54
CA GLN A 142 3.60 -11.45 8.67
C GLN A 142 4.85 -12.27 8.30
N GLY A 143 5.69 -11.70 7.44
CA GLY A 143 6.89 -12.38 6.92
C GLY A 143 6.65 -13.33 5.76
N TRP A 144 5.39 -13.49 5.32
CA TRP A 144 5.01 -14.36 4.20
C TRP A 144 4.39 -13.61 3.02
N ILE A 145 4.29 -12.28 3.10
CA ILE A 145 3.82 -11.40 2.01
C ILE A 145 4.98 -10.48 1.55
N PRO A 146 4.90 -9.88 0.34
CA PRO A 146 5.93 -8.95 -0.13
C PRO A 146 6.20 -7.80 0.85
N GLU A 147 7.46 -7.35 0.89
CA GLU A 147 7.86 -6.24 1.75
C GLU A 147 7.05 -4.97 1.43
N GLY A 148 6.60 -4.27 2.48
CA GLY A 148 5.79 -3.06 2.37
C GLY A 148 4.29 -3.31 2.18
N TYR A 149 3.85 -4.55 1.94
CA TYR A 149 2.43 -4.88 1.88
C TYR A 149 1.85 -4.86 3.30
N ALA A 150 0.66 -4.28 3.46
CA ALA A 150 0.00 -4.29 4.77
C ALA A 150 -0.41 -5.70 5.15
N CYS A 151 -0.32 -6.03 6.43
CA CYS A 151 -0.57 -7.37 6.96
C CYS A 151 -1.66 -7.32 8.04
N PHE A 152 -2.50 -8.35 8.12
CA PHE A 152 -3.46 -8.55 9.21
C PHE A 152 -2.95 -9.58 10.21
N TYR A 153 -2.59 -10.79 9.76
CA TYR A 153 -2.14 -11.86 10.66
C TYR A 153 -0.64 -11.79 10.98
N PRO A 154 -0.23 -12.12 12.22
CA PRO A 154 -1.08 -12.42 13.36
C PRO A 154 -1.70 -11.14 13.95
N ASP A 155 -2.99 -11.21 14.30
CA ASP A 155 -3.69 -10.15 15.03
C ASP A 155 -3.81 -10.57 16.52
N PRO A 156 -3.66 -9.65 17.50
CA PRO A 156 -3.80 -9.97 18.92
C PRO A 156 -5.13 -10.66 19.28
N ASP A 157 -6.24 -10.24 18.65
CA ASP A 157 -7.60 -10.68 18.94
C ASP A 157 -8.05 -11.88 18.08
N ASN A 158 -7.16 -12.39 17.21
CA ASN A 158 -7.39 -13.60 16.43
C ASN A 158 -6.48 -14.75 16.90
N ASP A 159 -6.96 -16.00 16.90
CA ASP A 159 -6.24 -17.17 17.43
C ASP A 159 -5.33 -17.89 16.41
N ILE A 160 -5.19 -17.36 15.19
CA ILE A 160 -4.15 -17.73 14.21
C ILE A 160 -2.83 -17.08 14.64
N LYS A 161 -1.95 -17.88 15.24
CA LYS A 161 -0.64 -17.45 15.79
C LYS A 161 0.55 -18.09 15.09
N ASP A 162 0.29 -18.97 14.13
CA ASP A 162 1.29 -19.61 13.29
C ASP A 162 0.83 -19.62 11.82
N VAL A 163 1.75 -19.45 10.87
CA VAL A 163 1.42 -19.41 9.44
C VAL A 163 0.75 -20.68 8.95
N THR A 164 1.09 -21.84 9.54
CA THR A 164 0.50 -23.15 9.22
C THR A 164 -0.99 -23.23 9.53
N GLN A 165 -1.51 -22.28 10.32
CA GLN A 165 -2.93 -22.19 10.66
C GLN A 165 -3.73 -21.34 9.67
N THR A 166 -3.07 -20.64 8.75
CA THR A 166 -3.76 -19.89 7.68
C THR A 166 -4.42 -20.83 6.69
N TRP A 167 -5.52 -20.41 6.08
CA TRP A 167 -6.25 -21.26 5.12
C TRP A 167 -5.34 -21.66 3.94
N TRP A 168 -4.55 -20.72 3.46
CA TRP A 168 -3.74 -20.90 2.26
C TRP A 168 -2.52 -21.80 2.50
N MET A 169 -1.87 -21.70 3.67
CA MET A 169 -0.76 -22.61 3.99
C MET A 169 -1.27 -24.04 4.16
N GLN A 170 -2.44 -24.22 4.79
CA GLN A 170 -3.08 -25.53 4.89
C GLN A 170 -3.42 -26.10 3.51
N VAL A 171 -3.96 -25.29 2.58
CA VAL A 171 -4.19 -25.73 1.20
C VAL A 171 -2.90 -26.19 0.56
N ILE A 172 -1.83 -25.40 0.64
CA ILE A 172 -0.52 -25.71 0.06
C ILE A 172 0.03 -27.03 0.59
N GLN A 173 -0.01 -27.24 1.90
CA GLN A 173 0.45 -28.46 2.55
C GLN A 173 -0.39 -29.68 2.14
N ASN A 174 -1.71 -29.54 2.14
CA ASN A 174 -2.63 -30.63 1.80
C ASN A 174 -2.53 -31.04 0.33
N THR A 175 -2.21 -30.11 -0.57
CA THR A 175 -2.01 -30.40 -2.00
C THR A 175 -0.56 -30.75 -2.34
N GLY A 176 0.40 -30.54 -1.44
CA GLY A 176 1.83 -30.70 -1.73
C GLY A 176 2.37 -29.66 -2.70
N MET A 177 1.72 -28.50 -2.83
CA MET A 177 2.21 -27.39 -3.65
C MET A 177 3.38 -26.68 -2.93
N GLN A 178 4.07 -25.81 -3.65
CA GLN A 178 5.09 -24.91 -3.12
C GLN A 178 4.63 -23.47 -3.31
N LEU A 179 4.67 -22.68 -2.24
CA LEU A 179 4.37 -21.26 -2.34
C LEU A 179 5.43 -20.58 -3.22
N LEU A 180 4.98 -19.86 -4.25
CA LEU A 180 5.82 -18.95 -5.00
C LEU A 180 5.76 -17.53 -4.40
N VAL A 181 4.59 -16.89 -4.45
CA VAL A 181 4.36 -15.59 -3.80
C VAL A 181 2.96 -15.54 -3.20
N ASN A 182 2.85 -15.15 -1.94
CA ASN A 182 1.58 -14.71 -1.36
C ASN A 182 1.46 -13.19 -1.52
N GLY A 183 0.96 -12.75 -2.68
CA GLY A 183 0.77 -11.35 -3.04
C GLY A 183 -0.46 -10.73 -2.38
N SER A 184 -0.68 -11.00 -1.10
CA SER A 184 -1.85 -10.52 -0.36
C SER A 184 -1.58 -9.22 0.39
N TRP A 185 -2.52 -8.28 0.36
CA TRP A 185 -2.38 -6.96 0.99
C TRP A 185 -3.61 -6.63 1.84
N SER A 186 -3.40 -6.38 3.13
CA SER A 186 -4.48 -6.05 4.06
C SER A 186 -5.25 -4.78 3.66
N ALA A 187 -6.57 -4.82 3.80
CA ALA A 187 -7.51 -3.76 3.41
C ALA A 187 -7.53 -3.40 1.90
N SER A 188 -6.94 -4.23 1.02
CA SER A 188 -7.01 -3.97 -0.42
C SER A 188 -8.35 -4.37 -1.03
N ALA A 189 -8.94 -3.46 -1.80
CA ALA A 189 -10.03 -3.75 -2.72
C ALA A 189 -9.49 -4.29 -4.07
N VAL A 190 -10.36 -4.84 -4.90
CA VAL A 190 -10.08 -5.10 -6.31
C VAL A 190 -9.88 -3.77 -7.04
N CYS A 191 -10.76 -2.80 -6.77
CA CYS A 191 -10.78 -1.49 -7.41
C CYS A 191 -9.72 -0.51 -6.84
N GLY A 192 -9.36 0.48 -7.66
CA GLY A 192 -8.41 1.55 -7.34
C GLY A 192 -7.60 1.98 -8.58
N ASP A 193 -6.47 2.66 -8.37
CA ASP A 193 -5.60 3.03 -9.50
C ASP A 193 -4.89 1.79 -10.05
N SER A 194 -5.23 1.38 -11.27
CA SER A 194 -4.67 0.18 -11.88
C SER A 194 -3.24 0.35 -12.40
N ARG A 195 -2.73 1.59 -12.45
CA ARG A 195 -1.44 1.96 -13.04
C ARG A 195 -0.38 2.29 -12.00
N ALA A 196 -0.80 2.79 -10.83
CA ALA A 196 0.12 3.31 -9.84
C ALA A 196 0.96 2.19 -9.20
N GLU A 197 2.28 2.41 -9.12
CA GLU A 197 3.24 1.43 -8.60
C GLU A 197 3.07 1.14 -7.10
N ASN A 198 2.44 2.06 -6.37
CA ASN A 198 2.14 1.94 -4.94
C ASN A 198 0.66 1.56 -4.67
N SER A 199 -0.09 1.16 -5.69
CA SER A 199 -1.50 0.79 -5.54
C SER A 199 -1.64 -0.62 -4.99
N SER A 200 -2.36 -0.73 -3.87
CA SER A 200 -2.76 -2.03 -3.30
C SER A 200 -3.91 -2.68 -4.06
N ALA A 201 -4.56 -2.00 -5.02
CA ALA A 201 -5.73 -2.52 -5.72
C ALA A 201 -5.43 -3.82 -6.47
N GLY A 202 -6.29 -4.83 -6.37
CA GLY A 202 -6.11 -6.11 -7.07
C GLY A 202 -5.97 -5.98 -8.58
N CYS A 203 -6.61 -4.98 -9.19
CA CYS A 203 -6.47 -4.69 -10.62
C CYS A 203 -5.17 -3.94 -10.99
N SER A 204 -4.29 -3.63 -10.03
CA SER A 204 -3.05 -2.89 -10.29
C SER A 204 -2.00 -3.75 -10.97
N SER A 205 -1.29 -3.18 -11.94
CA SER A 205 -0.23 -3.90 -12.65
C SER A 205 0.86 -4.40 -11.70
N ARG A 206 1.13 -3.65 -10.62
CA ARG A 206 2.07 -4.05 -9.57
C ARG A 206 1.62 -5.33 -8.85
N ARG A 207 0.38 -5.36 -8.37
CA ARG A 207 -0.19 -6.52 -7.67
C ARG A 207 -0.19 -7.77 -8.55
N ILE A 208 -0.45 -7.61 -9.85
CA ILE A 208 -0.39 -8.71 -10.81
C ILE A 208 1.05 -9.20 -10.99
N VAL A 209 1.99 -8.31 -11.36
CA VAL A 209 3.37 -8.71 -11.66
C VAL A 209 4.09 -9.32 -10.46
N ASP A 210 3.82 -8.84 -9.24
CA ASP A 210 4.49 -9.36 -8.04
C ASP A 210 4.25 -10.87 -7.80
N LEU A 211 3.23 -11.49 -8.42
CA LEU A 211 2.96 -12.93 -8.26
C LEU A 211 4.04 -13.83 -8.89
N MET A 212 4.95 -13.30 -9.70
CA MET A 212 6.13 -14.04 -10.21
C MET A 212 7.36 -13.94 -9.30
N GLY A 213 7.27 -13.13 -8.25
CA GLY A 213 8.36 -12.84 -7.32
C GLY A 213 9.61 -12.26 -7.98
N ASN A 214 10.73 -12.28 -7.27
CA ASN A 214 11.99 -11.73 -7.74
C ASN A 214 12.68 -12.61 -8.81
N THR A 215 12.19 -13.83 -9.02
CA THR A 215 12.77 -14.80 -9.95
C THR A 215 12.18 -14.69 -11.35
N GLY A 216 11.04 -13.99 -11.52
CA GLY A 216 10.31 -13.95 -12.79
C GLY A 216 9.64 -15.28 -13.15
N MET A 217 9.52 -16.22 -12.19
CA MET A 217 8.90 -17.52 -12.45
C MET A 217 7.39 -17.39 -12.61
N VAL A 218 6.83 -18.04 -13.62
CA VAL A 218 5.37 -18.12 -13.79
C VAL A 218 4.83 -19.21 -12.85
N PRO A 219 3.91 -18.90 -11.92
CA PRO A 219 3.33 -19.92 -11.05
C PRO A 219 2.51 -20.93 -11.86
N ASP A 220 2.48 -22.20 -11.45
CA ASP A 220 1.58 -23.19 -12.07
C ASP A 220 0.11 -22.87 -11.75
N VAL A 221 -0.17 -22.37 -10.55
CA VAL A 221 -1.51 -22.07 -10.03
C VAL A 221 -1.57 -20.65 -9.46
N ILE A 222 -2.67 -19.94 -9.72
CA ILE A 222 -2.97 -18.66 -9.04
C ILE A 222 -4.33 -18.77 -8.36
N LEU A 223 -4.35 -18.57 -7.04
CA LEU A 223 -5.58 -18.45 -6.26
C LEU A 223 -5.91 -16.96 -6.08
N VAL A 224 -7.06 -16.53 -6.61
CA VAL A 224 -7.55 -15.14 -6.50
C VAL A 224 -8.66 -15.11 -5.46
N TYR A 225 -8.38 -14.49 -4.31
CA TYR A 225 -9.34 -14.34 -3.22
C TYR A 225 -9.44 -12.86 -2.80
N MET A 226 -10.24 -12.11 -3.56
CA MET A 226 -10.36 -10.65 -3.48
C MET A 226 -11.83 -10.24 -3.62
N GLY A 227 -12.22 -9.16 -2.96
CA GLY A 227 -13.53 -8.51 -3.13
C GLY A 227 -14.25 -8.14 -1.83
N ALA A 228 -13.81 -8.67 -0.68
CA ALA A 228 -14.43 -8.38 0.60
C ALA A 228 -14.37 -6.88 0.93
N ASN A 229 -13.23 -6.24 0.67
CA ASN A 229 -13.08 -4.79 0.89
C ASN A 229 -13.92 -3.96 -0.07
N ASP A 230 -14.17 -4.41 -1.30
CA ASP A 230 -15.08 -3.75 -2.24
C ASP A 230 -16.51 -3.74 -1.70
N PHE A 231 -16.94 -4.88 -1.13
CA PHE A 231 -18.22 -4.99 -0.43
C PHE A 231 -18.30 -4.06 0.80
N PHE A 232 -17.31 -4.11 1.69
CA PHE A 232 -17.32 -3.33 2.94
C PHE A 232 -17.23 -1.83 2.70
N ASN A 233 -16.46 -1.39 1.70
CA ASN A 233 -16.38 0.02 1.32
C ASN A 233 -17.54 0.48 0.44
N SER A 234 -18.52 -0.39 0.17
CA SER A 234 -19.66 -0.09 -0.69
C SER A 234 -19.22 0.45 -2.06
N ILE A 235 -18.21 -0.17 -2.66
CA ILE A 235 -17.80 0.13 -4.05
C ILE A 235 -18.97 -0.31 -4.95
N PRO A 236 -19.45 0.54 -5.89
CA PRO A 236 -20.53 0.16 -6.80
C PRO A 236 -20.27 -1.19 -7.46
N LEU A 237 -21.27 -2.08 -7.46
CA LEU A 237 -21.14 -3.42 -8.06
C LEU A 237 -20.82 -3.32 -9.57
N GLY A 238 -21.33 -2.29 -10.24
CA GLY A 238 -21.17 -2.08 -11.67
C GLY A 238 -22.11 -2.95 -12.52
N THR A 239 -22.13 -2.73 -13.82
CA THR A 239 -22.94 -3.49 -14.78
C THR A 239 -22.11 -4.55 -15.49
N PHE A 240 -22.66 -5.75 -15.64
CA PHE A 240 -22.03 -6.81 -16.42
C PHE A 240 -22.86 -7.05 -17.68
N SER A 241 -22.21 -7.03 -18.83
CA SER A 241 -22.87 -7.15 -20.13
C SER A 241 -23.27 -8.59 -20.49
N GLY A 242 -22.89 -9.57 -19.66
CA GLY A 242 -23.02 -11.00 -19.95
C GLY A 242 -21.83 -11.59 -20.71
N THR A 243 -20.95 -10.74 -21.25
CA THR A 243 -19.73 -11.14 -21.97
C THR A 243 -18.53 -10.34 -21.49
N ALA A 244 -17.34 -10.94 -21.58
CA ALA A 244 -16.10 -10.24 -21.26
C ALA A 244 -15.88 -9.07 -22.22
N VAL A 245 -15.68 -7.87 -21.69
CA VAL A 245 -15.34 -6.68 -22.46
C VAL A 245 -13.90 -6.28 -22.18
N GLN A 246 -13.16 -5.85 -23.21
CA GLN A 246 -11.78 -5.40 -23.03
C GLN A 246 -11.75 -4.16 -22.12
N ARG A 247 -10.95 -4.23 -21.07
CA ARG A 247 -10.75 -3.13 -20.11
C ARG A 247 -9.39 -2.50 -20.33
N THR A 248 -9.27 -1.23 -19.98
CA THR A 248 -8.02 -0.47 -20.11
C THR A 248 -7.61 0.11 -18.77
N ASP A 249 -6.31 0.30 -18.60
CA ASP A 249 -5.74 0.87 -17.38
C ASP A 249 -6.21 2.30 -17.08
N HIS A 250 -6.80 2.50 -15.90
CA HIS A 250 -7.16 3.80 -15.33
C HIS A 250 -7.50 3.65 -13.84
N TYR A 251 -8.02 4.71 -13.22
CA TYR A 251 -8.59 4.56 -11.88
C TYR A 251 -9.96 3.89 -11.98
N ILE A 252 -10.09 2.71 -11.39
CA ILE A 252 -11.30 1.87 -11.47
C ILE A 252 -12.21 2.14 -10.29
N TRP A 253 -13.49 2.43 -10.56
CA TRP A 253 -14.45 2.85 -9.55
C TRP A 253 -15.57 1.84 -9.26
N ASP A 254 -15.73 0.81 -10.08
CA ASP A 254 -16.73 -0.22 -9.86
C ASP A 254 -16.12 -1.63 -9.87
N PHE A 255 -16.75 -2.52 -9.10
CA PHE A 255 -16.25 -3.86 -8.83
C PHE A 255 -16.13 -4.70 -10.10
N THR A 256 -17.08 -4.58 -11.02
CA THR A 256 -17.11 -5.42 -12.22
C THR A 256 -16.00 -5.09 -13.18
N GLU A 257 -15.80 -3.80 -13.45
CA GLU A 257 -14.68 -3.36 -14.26
C GLU A 257 -13.34 -3.73 -13.62
N GLY A 258 -13.23 -3.55 -12.30
CA GLY A 258 -12.02 -3.90 -11.55
C GLY A 258 -11.69 -5.38 -11.65
N TYR A 259 -12.70 -6.23 -11.47
CA TYR A 259 -12.54 -7.68 -11.54
C TYR A 259 -12.21 -8.13 -12.96
N GLU A 260 -12.90 -7.61 -13.98
CA GLU A 260 -12.59 -7.90 -15.39
C GLU A 260 -11.16 -7.49 -15.76
N LEU A 261 -10.74 -6.27 -15.39
CA LEU A 261 -9.37 -5.79 -15.65
C LEU A 261 -8.32 -6.64 -14.94
N MET A 262 -8.58 -7.01 -13.67
CA MET A 262 -7.71 -7.90 -12.90
C MET A 262 -7.52 -9.25 -13.60
N LEU A 263 -8.59 -9.91 -14.04
CA LEU A 263 -8.51 -11.20 -14.73
C LEU A 263 -7.82 -11.09 -16.10
N GLN A 264 -8.09 -10.02 -16.87
CA GLN A 264 -7.43 -9.78 -18.16
C GLN A 264 -5.91 -9.63 -17.99
N LYS A 265 -5.47 -8.87 -16.98
CA LYS A 265 -4.05 -8.73 -16.68
C LYS A 265 -3.43 -10.04 -16.22
N LEU A 266 -4.11 -10.79 -15.35
CA LEU A 266 -3.63 -12.12 -14.94
C LEU A 266 -3.46 -13.05 -16.15
N GLN A 267 -4.45 -13.15 -17.03
CA GLN A 267 -4.36 -14.00 -18.23
C GLN A 267 -3.28 -13.52 -19.21
N ALA A 268 -3.03 -12.21 -19.31
CA ALA A 268 -1.99 -11.65 -20.17
C ALA A 268 -0.57 -11.89 -19.62
N VAL A 269 -0.36 -11.73 -18.31
CA VAL A 269 0.94 -11.89 -17.66
C VAL A 269 1.26 -13.37 -17.39
N TYR A 270 0.23 -14.18 -17.11
CA TYR A 270 0.32 -15.58 -16.71
C TYR A 270 -0.48 -16.52 -17.63
N PRO A 271 -0.18 -16.56 -18.94
CA PRO A 271 -1.01 -17.27 -19.92
C PRO A 271 -1.03 -18.80 -19.75
N THR A 272 -0.08 -19.37 -19.01
CA THR A 272 0.03 -20.81 -18.75
C THR A 272 -0.43 -21.22 -17.36
N SER A 273 -0.69 -20.25 -16.46
CA SER A 273 -1.11 -20.54 -15.09
C SER A 273 -2.56 -20.99 -15.05
N ARG A 274 -2.86 -21.96 -14.19
CA ARG A 274 -4.25 -22.29 -13.86
C ARG A 274 -4.76 -21.32 -12.80
N ILE A 275 -5.68 -20.45 -13.20
CA ILE A 275 -6.25 -19.43 -12.32
C ILE A 275 -7.56 -19.95 -11.73
N TYR A 276 -7.74 -19.78 -10.42
CA TYR A 276 -9.00 -20.04 -9.71
C TYR A 276 -9.46 -18.77 -9.00
N CYS A 277 -10.65 -18.29 -9.35
CA CYS A 277 -11.33 -17.28 -8.55
C CYS A 277 -12.02 -17.93 -7.36
N MET A 278 -12.01 -17.27 -6.21
CA MET A 278 -12.68 -17.73 -5.00
C MET A 278 -13.79 -16.76 -4.62
N THR A 279 -14.97 -17.28 -4.33
CA THR A 279 -16.08 -16.46 -3.80
C THR A 279 -15.79 -16.03 -2.38
N LEU A 280 -16.40 -14.94 -1.92
CA LEU A 280 -16.27 -14.40 -0.58
C LEU A 280 -17.08 -15.23 0.42
N ILE A 281 -16.48 -15.51 1.57
CA ILE A 281 -17.21 -16.03 2.74
C ILE A 281 -18.21 -15.00 3.25
N GLU A 282 -19.16 -15.44 4.08
CA GLU A 282 -20.11 -14.52 4.70
C GLU A 282 -19.42 -13.43 5.55
N ALA A 283 -20.14 -12.33 5.74
CA ALA A 283 -19.70 -11.20 6.56
C ALA A 283 -20.73 -10.89 7.65
N ASN A 284 -20.26 -10.78 8.90
CA ASN A 284 -21.15 -10.57 10.03
C ASN A 284 -21.65 -9.12 10.10
N SER A 285 -22.93 -8.96 10.43
CA SER A 285 -23.54 -7.76 11.00
C SER A 285 -24.71 -8.18 11.90
N SER A 286 -25.16 -7.31 12.81
CA SER A 286 -26.33 -7.58 13.66
C SER A 286 -27.62 -7.89 12.88
N ASP A 287 -27.70 -7.47 11.61
CA ASP A 287 -28.77 -7.78 10.66
C ASP A 287 -28.27 -8.75 9.59
N HIS A 288 -29.07 -9.75 9.21
CA HIS A 288 -28.71 -10.79 8.24
C HIS A 288 -29.76 -10.95 7.12
N PRO A 289 -29.33 -11.09 5.84
CA PRO A 289 -27.95 -10.97 5.36
C PRO A 289 -27.41 -9.54 5.51
N ARG A 290 -26.09 -9.39 5.61
CA ARG A 290 -25.48 -8.06 5.63
C ARG A 290 -25.70 -7.38 4.28
N VAL A 291 -26.24 -6.16 4.32
CA VAL A 291 -26.43 -5.32 3.14
C VAL A 291 -25.53 -4.08 3.27
N ASN A 292 -24.76 -3.78 2.23
CA ASN A 292 -23.90 -2.60 2.20
C ASN A 292 -24.69 -1.31 1.86
N ALA A 293 -24.03 -0.15 1.87
CA ALA A 293 -24.71 1.15 1.69
C ALA A 293 -25.38 1.32 0.31
N ASN A 294 -25.00 0.48 -0.67
CA ASN A 294 -25.58 0.48 -2.01
C ASN A 294 -26.68 -0.58 -2.19
N GLY A 295 -27.10 -1.27 -1.12
CA GLY A 295 -28.14 -2.30 -1.19
C GLY A 295 -27.67 -3.67 -1.66
N ASN A 296 -26.35 -3.92 -1.73
CA ASN A 296 -25.80 -5.20 -2.18
C ASN A 296 -25.41 -6.09 -0.99
N THR A 297 -25.48 -7.40 -1.19
CA THR A 297 -25.08 -8.47 -0.27
C THR A 297 -23.76 -9.12 -0.69
N ILE A 298 -23.16 -9.96 0.17
CA ILE A 298 -22.03 -10.81 -0.24
C ILE A 298 -22.41 -11.72 -1.43
N GLU A 299 -23.65 -12.22 -1.46
CA GLU A 299 -24.18 -13.02 -2.56
C GLU A 299 -24.14 -12.26 -3.89
N ASP A 300 -24.46 -10.95 -3.90
CA ASP A 300 -24.38 -10.13 -5.12
C ASP A 300 -22.95 -10.02 -5.67
N TYR A 301 -21.96 -9.83 -4.80
CA TYR A 301 -20.54 -9.82 -5.21
C TYR A 301 -20.08 -11.20 -5.66
N ASN A 302 -20.48 -12.27 -4.97
CA ASN A 302 -20.17 -13.65 -5.34
C ASN A 302 -20.77 -14.04 -6.70
N ASN A 303 -22.00 -13.64 -6.96
CA ASN A 303 -22.65 -13.81 -8.25
C ASN A 303 -21.87 -13.05 -9.34
N ARG A 304 -21.38 -11.84 -9.05
CA ARG A 304 -20.55 -11.09 -10.00
C ARG A 304 -19.19 -11.75 -10.25
N ILE A 305 -18.52 -12.26 -9.22
CA ILE A 305 -17.27 -13.04 -9.35
C ILE A 305 -17.51 -14.24 -10.27
N LYS A 306 -18.58 -15.01 -10.04
CA LYS A 306 -18.95 -16.18 -10.84
C LYS A 306 -19.20 -15.80 -12.31
N GLN A 307 -19.96 -14.73 -12.54
CA GLN A 307 -20.29 -14.24 -13.88
C GLN A 307 -19.04 -13.80 -14.66
N VAL A 308 -18.18 -12.99 -14.04
CA VAL A 308 -16.96 -12.47 -14.68
C VAL A 308 -15.97 -13.61 -14.92
N ALA A 309 -15.73 -14.48 -13.94
CA ALA A 309 -14.84 -15.63 -14.10
C ALA A 309 -15.31 -16.55 -15.25
N ALA A 310 -16.61 -16.85 -15.33
CA ALA A 310 -17.17 -17.67 -16.40
C ALA A 310 -16.96 -17.04 -17.79
N ALA A 311 -17.16 -15.72 -17.94
CA ALA A 311 -16.93 -15.03 -19.20
C ALA A 311 -15.45 -14.96 -19.61
N HIS A 312 -14.53 -15.10 -18.66
CA HIS A 312 -13.09 -15.21 -18.89
C HIS A 312 -12.60 -16.66 -19.02
N GLY A 313 -13.50 -17.66 -18.93
CA GLY A 313 -13.14 -19.07 -18.96
C GLY A 313 -12.31 -19.53 -17.75
N ILE A 314 -12.44 -18.85 -16.61
CA ILE A 314 -11.70 -19.09 -15.37
C ILE A 314 -12.59 -19.86 -14.39
N SER A 315 -12.05 -20.91 -13.79
CA SER A 315 -12.75 -21.72 -12.79
C SER A 315 -12.98 -20.95 -11.50
N VAL A 316 -14.10 -21.26 -10.82
CA VAL A 316 -14.46 -20.69 -9.53
C VAL A 316 -14.48 -21.78 -8.47
N ILE A 317 -13.86 -21.52 -7.33
CA ILE A 317 -14.02 -22.29 -6.10
C ILE A 317 -15.02 -21.52 -5.23
N ASP A 318 -16.20 -22.10 -5.03
CA ASP A 318 -17.28 -21.45 -4.28
C ASP A 318 -17.08 -21.61 -2.77
N VAL A 319 -16.02 -21.00 -2.21
CA VAL A 319 -15.66 -21.13 -0.79
C VAL A 319 -16.70 -20.48 0.14
N HIS A 320 -17.64 -19.71 -0.39
CA HIS A 320 -18.85 -19.32 0.34
C HIS A 320 -19.60 -20.54 0.93
N ASP A 321 -19.57 -21.68 0.21
CA ASP A 321 -20.21 -22.95 0.62
C ASP A 321 -19.30 -23.81 1.53
N CYS A 322 -18.27 -23.23 2.17
CA CYS A 322 -17.39 -23.98 3.08
C CYS A 322 -18.03 -24.26 4.46
N GLY A 323 -19.34 -24.08 4.60
CA GLY A 323 -20.09 -24.31 5.83
C GLY A 323 -19.78 -23.32 6.94
N MET A 324 -19.46 -22.06 6.58
CA MET A 324 -19.40 -20.93 7.51
C MET A 324 -20.65 -20.07 7.34
N GLU A 325 -21.76 -20.60 7.85
CA GLU A 325 -23.08 -19.98 7.74
C GLU A 325 -23.16 -18.66 8.52
N VAL A 326 -24.01 -17.75 8.02
CA VAL A 326 -24.13 -16.38 8.55
C VAL A 326 -24.38 -16.31 10.07
N TYR A 327 -25.20 -17.22 10.62
CA TYR A 327 -25.54 -17.27 12.05
C TYR A 327 -24.46 -17.90 12.93
N GLU A 328 -23.49 -18.60 12.33
CA GLU A 328 -22.37 -19.23 13.04
C GLU A 328 -21.06 -18.47 12.81
N LEU A 329 -21.08 -17.36 12.08
CA LEU A 329 -19.87 -16.69 11.63
C LEU A 329 -19.00 -16.17 12.79
N SER A 330 -19.60 -15.82 13.93
CA SER A 330 -18.88 -15.44 15.16
C SER A 330 -18.08 -16.59 15.78
N ARG A 331 -18.41 -17.84 15.46
CA ARG A 331 -17.60 -19.01 15.84
C ARG A 331 -16.37 -19.16 14.94
N PHE A 332 -16.47 -18.77 13.68
CA PHE A 332 -15.44 -19.02 12.67
C PHE A 332 -14.58 -17.81 12.34
N THR A 333 -14.93 -16.63 12.85
CA THR A 333 -14.20 -15.37 12.62
C THR A 333 -13.95 -14.65 13.94
N SER A 334 -12.86 -13.89 14.04
CA SER A 334 -12.55 -13.12 15.25
C SER A 334 -13.35 -11.83 15.36
N ASP A 335 -13.70 -11.23 14.22
CA ASP A 335 -14.33 -9.90 14.13
C ASP A 335 -15.54 -9.88 13.17
N GLY A 336 -16.04 -11.05 12.77
CA GLY A 336 -17.10 -11.16 11.78
C GLY A 336 -16.64 -11.12 10.32
N THR A 337 -15.34 -11.00 10.06
CA THR A 337 -14.76 -10.96 8.70
C THR A 337 -13.55 -11.88 8.58
N HIS A 338 -12.62 -11.79 9.51
CA HIS A 338 -11.34 -12.47 9.47
C HIS A 338 -11.46 -13.86 10.11
N PRO A 339 -11.26 -14.95 9.36
CA PRO A 339 -11.30 -16.30 9.89
C PRO A 339 -10.38 -16.48 11.09
N ASN A 340 -10.89 -17.13 12.13
CA ASN A 340 -10.05 -17.69 13.19
C ASN A 340 -9.52 -19.06 12.73
N ARG A 341 -8.80 -19.77 13.60
CA ARG A 341 -8.20 -21.07 13.26
C ARG A 341 -9.23 -22.09 12.77
N GLU A 342 -10.40 -22.15 13.39
CA GLU A 342 -11.47 -23.07 12.98
C GLU A 342 -12.04 -22.68 11.61
N GLY A 343 -12.30 -21.39 11.38
CA GLY A 343 -12.76 -20.90 10.08
C GLY A 343 -11.75 -21.10 8.95
N ALA A 344 -10.47 -20.81 9.21
CA ALA A 344 -9.39 -21.02 8.26
C ALA A 344 -9.25 -22.51 7.88
N ALA A 345 -9.40 -23.43 8.84
CA ALA A 345 -9.38 -24.87 8.56
C ALA A 345 -10.57 -25.32 7.70
N ARG A 346 -11.77 -24.76 7.90
CA ARG A 346 -12.95 -25.03 7.05
C ARG A 346 -12.75 -24.57 5.61
N MET A 347 -12.29 -23.33 5.44
CA MET A 347 -11.93 -22.81 4.14
C MET A 347 -10.87 -23.68 3.46
N ALA A 348 -9.81 -24.04 4.18
CA ALA A 348 -8.73 -24.86 3.64
C ALA A 348 -9.23 -26.24 3.17
N ALA A 349 -9.99 -26.94 4.00
CA ALA A 349 -10.54 -28.24 3.66
C ALA A 349 -11.43 -28.19 2.41
N TYR A 350 -12.29 -27.17 2.32
CA TYR A 350 -13.16 -26.98 1.17
C TYR A 350 -12.36 -26.67 -0.12
N VAL A 351 -11.41 -25.74 -0.05
CA VAL A 351 -10.57 -25.35 -1.19
C VAL A 351 -9.69 -26.52 -1.65
N THR A 352 -9.07 -27.24 -0.73
CA THR A 352 -8.30 -28.46 -1.04
C THR A 352 -9.18 -29.48 -1.77
N ASN A 353 -10.37 -29.75 -1.25
CA ASN A 353 -11.31 -30.70 -1.86
C ASN A 353 -11.73 -30.26 -3.27
N ALA A 354 -12.04 -28.97 -3.45
CA ALA A 354 -12.41 -28.42 -4.76
C ALA A 354 -11.26 -28.53 -5.78
N LEU A 355 -10.02 -28.26 -5.36
CA LEU A 355 -8.84 -28.40 -6.22
C LEU A 355 -8.60 -29.86 -6.60
N LEU A 356 -8.68 -30.80 -5.65
CA LEU A 356 -8.36 -32.20 -5.88
C LEU A 356 -9.48 -32.99 -6.61
N MET A 357 -10.74 -32.60 -6.44
CA MET A 357 -11.88 -33.28 -7.09
C MET A 357 -12.36 -32.60 -8.38
N GLY A 358 -12.08 -31.31 -8.57
CA GLY A 358 -12.48 -30.52 -9.75
C GLY A 358 -11.40 -30.39 -10.83
N GLY A 359 -10.38 -31.27 -10.81
CA GLY A 359 -9.22 -31.26 -11.71
C GLY A 359 -9.40 -31.96 -13.04
#